data_AF-A0A7M3W9T0-F1
#
_entry.id   AF-A0A7M3W9T0-F1
#
_cell.length_a   1.000
_cell.length_b   1.000
_cell.length_c   1.000
_cell.angle_alpha   90.00
_cell.angle_beta   90.00
_cell.angle_gamma   90.00
#
_symmetry.space_group_name_H-M   'P 1'
#
loop_
_entity.id
_entity.type
_entity.pdbx_description
1 polymer ?
#
loop_
_entity_poly.entity_id
_entity_poly.type
_entity_poly.pdbx_seq_one_letter_code
_entity_poly.pdbx_strand_id
1 'polypeptide(L)'
;MQEAIANAQTVVLVGAGVHAETMNREWDTGTVFIAADGAVGACMGRVDVLCVVSDLDGEPHLSKAAQHGIPLLIHGHGDNVEAWKRCLHQWASAGGVPLVLTHQSDEVYNDMHNVGGFTDGDRAACFLAWLGVKSEKIRYVGFASDHVGPWSGTTDPARKLAKLVWMEQILCLLDPAWETRRIDMK
;
A
#
# COMPACT_ATOMS: atom_id res chain seq x y z
N MET A 1 11.64 9.15 -4.58
CA MET A 1 10.83 8.44 -3.55
C MET A 1 11.49 8.49 -2.18
N GLN A 2 12.67 7.91 -1.97
CA GLN A 2 13.35 7.90 -0.66
C GLN A 2 13.56 9.30 -0.06
N GLU A 3 14.01 10.27 -0.87
CA GLU A 3 14.18 11.66 -0.43
C GLU A 3 12.86 12.30 0.04
N ALA A 4 11.76 12.06 -0.69
CA ALA A 4 10.44 12.56 -0.29
C ALA A 4 9.99 11.95 1.05
N ILE A 5 10.24 10.66 1.28
CA ILE A 5 9.94 9.99 2.55
C ILE A 5 10.83 10.53 3.69
N ALA A 6 12.13 10.72 3.43
CA ALA A 6 13.07 11.23 4.43
C ALA A 6 12.70 12.65 4.90
N ASN A 7 12.30 13.50 3.94
CA ASN A 7 11.92 14.89 4.19
C ASN A 7 10.47 15.06 4.68
N ALA A 8 9.65 14.01 4.63
CA ALA A 8 8.28 14.06 5.11
C ALA A 8 8.23 14.31 6.63
N GLN A 9 7.28 15.16 7.05
CA GLN A 9 6.92 15.32 8.46
C GLN A 9 6.02 14.16 8.89
N THR A 10 5.08 13.78 8.03
CA THR A 10 4.12 12.69 8.25
C THR A 10 4.05 11.82 7.01
N VAL A 11 4.05 10.50 7.20
CA VAL A 11 3.78 9.51 6.15
C VAL A 11 2.45 8.83 6.47
N VAL A 12 1.48 8.94 5.56
CA VAL A 12 0.16 8.34 5.73
C VAL A 12 0.09 7.07 4.89
N LEU A 13 -0.10 5.94 5.55
CA LEU A 13 -0.44 4.67 4.91
C LEU A 13 -1.95 4.60 4.73
N VAL A 14 -2.40 4.36 3.50
CA VAL A 14 -3.82 4.25 3.15
C VAL A 14 -4.15 2.79 2.80
N GLY A 15 -4.86 2.13 3.70
CA GLY A 15 -5.34 0.75 3.59
C GLY A 15 -6.72 0.66 2.95
N ALA A 16 -7.12 -0.56 2.61
CA ALA A 16 -8.34 -0.84 1.84
C ALA A 16 -9.66 -0.50 2.57
N GLY A 17 -9.63 -0.29 3.88
CA GLY A 17 -10.75 0.14 4.71
C GLY A 17 -11.09 1.63 4.60
N VAL A 18 -10.32 2.40 3.84
CA VAL A 18 -10.48 3.86 3.79
C VAL A 18 -11.85 4.26 3.24
N HIS A 19 -12.51 5.22 3.90
CA HIS A 19 -13.61 5.96 3.31
C HIS A 19 -13.05 7.13 2.49
N ALA A 20 -13.51 7.32 1.26
CA ALA A 20 -12.96 8.34 0.36
C ALA A 20 -13.06 9.76 0.97
N GLU A 21 -14.08 10.00 1.78
CA GLU A 21 -14.33 11.24 2.50
C GLU A 21 -13.20 11.56 3.50
N THR A 22 -12.56 10.53 4.08
CA THR A 22 -11.40 10.70 4.95
C THR A 22 -10.24 11.39 4.22
N MET A 23 -10.13 11.19 2.90
CA MET A 23 -9.07 11.79 2.09
C MET A 23 -9.37 13.24 1.68
N ASN A 24 -10.61 13.72 1.81
CA ASN A 24 -11.00 15.11 1.50
C ASN A 24 -10.59 16.12 2.58
N ARG A 25 -10.09 15.65 3.73
CA ARG A 25 -9.69 16.53 4.83
C ARG A 25 -8.45 17.36 4.44
N GLU A 26 -8.23 18.44 5.19
CA GLU A 26 -6.96 19.15 5.15
C GLU A 26 -5.86 18.30 5.81
N TRP A 27 -4.70 18.27 5.16
CA TRP A 27 -3.50 17.56 5.59
C TRP A 27 -2.38 18.57 5.84
N ASP A 28 -1.60 18.32 6.89
CA ASP A 28 -0.49 19.20 7.25
C ASP A 28 0.56 19.24 6.13
N THR A 29 1.24 20.37 6.00
CA THR A 29 2.34 20.53 5.04
C THR A 29 3.43 19.49 5.31
N GLY A 30 3.98 18.87 4.27
CA GLY A 30 4.98 17.81 4.40
C GLY A 30 4.39 16.43 4.73
N THR A 31 3.08 16.25 4.55
CA THR A 31 2.43 14.93 4.52
C THR A 31 2.66 14.24 3.17
N VAL A 32 3.07 12.98 3.19
CA VAL A 32 3.19 12.13 2.00
C VAL A 32 2.31 10.89 2.14
N PHE A 33 1.74 10.39 1.03
CA PHE A 33 0.78 9.28 1.04
C PHE A 33 1.33 8.06 0.31
N ILE A 34 1.17 6.90 0.92
CA ILE A 34 1.44 5.59 0.30
C ILE A 34 0.15 4.79 0.37
N ALA A 35 -0.36 4.35 -0.78
CA ALA A 35 -1.60 3.59 -0.85
C ALA A 35 -1.34 2.09 -1.00
N ALA A 36 -2.15 1.28 -0.34
CA ALA A 36 -2.16 -0.16 -0.50
C ALA A 36 -3.17 -0.55 -1.59
N ASP A 37 -2.65 -1.07 -2.69
CA ASP A 37 -3.42 -1.68 -3.77
C ASP A 37 -4.58 -0.80 -4.26
N GLY A 38 -5.83 -1.30 -4.25
CA GLY A 38 -7.02 -0.60 -4.68
C GLY A 38 -7.33 0.67 -3.89
N ALA A 39 -6.77 0.84 -2.68
CA ALA A 39 -6.99 2.02 -1.86
C ALA A 39 -6.51 3.32 -2.53
N VAL A 40 -5.62 3.24 -3.54
CA VAL A 40 -5.25 4.39 -4.37
C VAL A 40 -6.48 5.06 -4.99
N GLY A 41 -7.54 4.30 -5.29
CA GLY A 41 -8.79 4.83 -5.81
C GLY A 41 -9.50 5.82 -4.87
N ALA A 42 -9.32 5.68 -3.55
CA ALA A 42 -9.80 6.64 -2.57
C ALA A 42 -9.01 7.95 -2.61
N CYS A 43 -7.71 7.87 -2.92
CA CYS A 43 -6.79 9.01 -2.93
C CYS A 43 -6.89 9.86 -4.20
N MET A 44 -7.18 9.25 -5.36
CA MET A 44 -7.16 9.94 -6.65
C MET A 44 -8.09 11.16 -6.67
N GLY A 45 -7.55 12.31 -7.09
CA GLY A 45 -8.27 13.59 -7.13
C GLY A 45 -8.45 14.25 -5.77
N ARG A 46 -7.87 13.71 -4.69
CA ARG A 46 -7.96 14.25 -3.32
C ARG A 46 -6.59 14.51 -2.70
N VAL A 47 -5.64 13.60 -2.88
CA VAL A 47 -4.26 13.74 -2.41
C VAL A 47 -3.26 13.21 -3.43
N ASP A 48 -2.04 13.72 -3.39
CA ASP A 48 -0.92 13.24 -4.21
C ASP A 48 -0.30 11.99 -3.57
N VAL A 49 -0.48 10.85 -4.22
CA VAL A 49 0.07 9.56 -3.78
C VAL A 49 1.51 9.42 -4.27
N LEU A 50 2.45 9.22 -3.34
CA LEU A 50 3.86 9.07 -3.64
C LEU A 50 4.17 7.75 -4.34
N CYS A 51 3.56 6.67 -3.87
CA CYS A 51 3.64 5.35 -4.48
C CYS A 51 2.50 4.44 -4.01
N VAL A 52 2.29 3.36 -4.75
CA VAL A 52 1.31 2.32 -4.43
C VAL A 52 2.06 1.00 -4.16
N VAL A 53 1.72 0.32 -3.08
CA VAL A 53 2.21 -1.04 -2.77
C VAL A 53 1.11 -2.01 -3.16
N SER A 54 1.37 -2.97 -4.03
CA SER A 54 0.30 -3.80 -4.61
C SER A 54 0.79 -5.18 -5.06
N ASP A 55 -0.11 -6.15 -4.99
CA ASP A 55 0.05 -7.47 -5.60
C ASP A 55 -0.53 -7.54 -7.04
N LEU A 56 -1.10 -6.44 -7.52
CA LEU A 56 -1.77 -6.24 -8.81
C LEU A 56 -3.20 -6.78 -8.93
N ASP A 57 -3.95 -6.90 -7.82
CA ASP A 57 -5.37 -7.27 -7.84
C ASP A 57 -6.38 -6.10 -7.71
N GLY A 58 -5.92 -4.86 -7.45
CA GLY A 58 -6.72 -3.65 -7.25
C GLY A 58 -7.25 -2.90 -8.49
N GLU A 59 -7.53 -3.59 -9.59
CA GLU A 59 -8.13 -2.95 -10.78
C GLU A 59 -9.58 -2.45 -10.53
N PRO A 60 -10.02 -1.34 -11.16
CA PRO A 60 -9.34 -0.55 -12.19
C PRO A 60 -8.42 0.55 -11.64
N HIS A 61 -8.25 0.62 -10.32
CA HIS A 61 -7.58 1.75 -9.66
C HIS A 61 -6.08 1.78 -9.93
N LEU A 62 -5.44 0.62 -10.03
CA LEU A 62 -4.02 0.50 -10.38
C LEU A 62 -3.72 1.03 -11.78
N SER A 63 -4.50 0.66 -12.80
CA SER A 63 -4.32 1.21 -14.15
C SER A 63 -4.49 2.73 -14.21
N LYS A 64 -5.40 3.30 -13.41
CA LYS A 64 -5.51 4.76 -13.31
C LYS A 64 -4.28 5.37 -12.64
N ALA A 65 -3.75 4.75 -11.57
CA ALA A 65 -2.52 5.19 -10.92
C ALA A 65 -1.31 5.14 -11.86
N ALA A 66 -1.17 4.05 -12.63
CA ALA A 66 -0.14 3.89 -13.63
C ALA A 66 -0.22 4.96 -14.73
N GLN A 67 -1.43 5.30 -15.20
CA GLN A 67 -1.63 6.39 -16.17
C GLN A 67 -1.20 7.77 -15.64
N HIS A 68 -1.25 8.00 -14.32
CA HIS A 68 -0.75 9.21 -13.68
C HIS A 68 0.76 9.15 -13.37
N GLY A 69 1.44 8.08 -13.77
CA GLY A 69 2.87 7.89 -13.52
C GLY A 69 3.22 7.63 -12.06
N ILE A 70 2.25 7.22 -11.23
CA ILE A 70 2.48 6.92 -9.81
C ILE A 70 3.35 5.65 -9.73
N PRO A 71 4.53 5.68 -9.07
CA PRO A 71 5.37 4.51 -8.89
C PRO A 71 4.66 3.37 -8.16
N LEU A 72 4.92 2.13 -8.59
CA LEU A 72 4.35 0.92 -8.00
C LEU A 72 5.43 0.04 -7.38
N LEU A 73 5.27 -0.28 -6.10
CA LEU A 73 6.04 -1.28 -5.39
C LEU A 73 5.27 -2.60 -5.48
N ILE A 74 5.69 -3.47 -6.37
CA ILE A 74 4.92 -4.65 -6.75
C ILE A 74 5.48 -5.93 -6.15
N HIS A 75 4.61 -6.87 -5.81
CA HIS A 75 4.96 -8.22 -5.41
C HIS A 75 3.99 -9.23 -5.99
N GLY A 76 4.46 -10.42 -6.31
CA GLY A 76 3.61 -11.47 -6.88
C GLY A 76 3.12 -12.44 -5.81
N HIS A 77 1.88 -12.91 -5.97
CA HIS A 77 1.40 -14.12 -5.32
C HIS A 77 1.21 -15.22 -6.37
N GLY A 78 1.20 -16.48 -5.94
CA GLY A 78 1.07 -17.61 -6.88
C GLY A 78 -0.27 -17.64 -7.64
N ASP A 79 -1.28 -16.91 -7.17
CA ASP A 79 -2.63 -16.88 -7.71
C ASP A 79 -2.94 -15.67 -8.62
N ASN A 80 -2.02 -14.72 -8.80
CA ASN A 80 -2.28 -13.47 -9.53
C ASN A 80 -1.48 -13.30 -10.84
N VAL A 81 -0.87 -14.37 -11.36
CA VAL A 81 -0.01 -14.36 -12.57
C VAL A 81 -0.70 -13.76 -13.81
N GLU A 82 -1.97 -14.07 -14.04
CA GLU A 82 -2.70 -13.55 -15.20
C GLU A 82 -3.05 -12.06 -15.07
N ALA A 83 -3.31 -11.58 -13.84
CA ALA A 83 -3.50 -10.15 -13.59
C ALA A 83 -2.21 -9.38 -13.88
N TRP A 84 -1.07 -9.91 -13.43
CA TRP A 84 0.27 -9.38 -13.75
C TRP A 84 0.50 -9.25 -15.25
N LYS A 85 0.34 -10.33 -16.02
CA LYS A 85 0.54 -10.32 -17.47
C LYS A 85 -0.31 -9.25 -18.15
N ARG A 86 -1.59 -9.16 -17.77
CA ARG A 86 -2.53 -8.19 -18.34
C ARG A 86 -2.12 -6.76 -18.02
N CYS A 87 -1.91 -6.44 -16.75
CA CYS A 87 -1.57 -5.08 -16.30
C CYS A 87 -0.23 -4.62 -16.89
N LEU A 88 0.81 -5.45 -16.82
CA LEU A 88 2.13 -5.11 -17.35
C LEU A 88 2.13 -4.92 -18.87
N HIS A 89 1.44 -5.78 -19.64
CA HIS A 89 1.32 -5.57 -21.08
C HIS A 89 0.57 -4.28 -21.43
N GLN A 90 -0.52 -3.99 -20.71
CA GLN A 90 -1.29 -2.77 -20.91
C GLN A 90 -0.45 -1.53 -20.61
N TRP A 91 0.25 -1.49 -19.48
CA TRP A 91 1.05 -0.34 -19.08
C TRP A 91 2.28 -0.15 -19.97
N ALA A 92 2.95 -1.24 -20.38
CA ALA A 92 4.05 -1.18 -21.34
C ALA A 92 3.60 -0.57 -22.68
N SER A 93 2.40 -0.92 -23.14
CA SER A 93 1.81 -0.36 -24.37
C SER A 93 1.45 1.13 -24.24
N ALA A 94 1.33 1.64 -23.02
CA ALA A 94 0.99 3.03 -22.70
C ALA A 94 2.20 3.89 -22.29
N GLY A 95 3.43 3.41 -22.49
CA GLY A 95 4.67 4.15 -22.16
C GLY A 95 5.36 3.70 -20.87
N GLY A 96 4.81 2.70 -20.18
CA GLY A 96 5.37 2.13 -18.95
C GLY A 96 4.99 2.90 -17.68
N VAL A 97 5.39 2.35 -16.54
CA VAL A 97 5.21 2.93 -15.21
C VAL A 97 6.46 2.61 -14.37
N PRO A 98 6.93 3.50 -13.48
CA PRO A 98 8.05 3.17 -12.59
C PRO A 98 7.69 2.01 -11.66
N LEU A 99 8.47 0.94 -11.71
CA LEU A 99 8.27 -0.25 -10.90
C LEU A 99 9.44 -0.45 -9.94
N VAL A 100 9.13 -0.86 -8.72
CA VAL A 100 10.08 -1.40 -7.74
C VAL A 100 9.60 -2.80 -7.38
N LEU A 101 10.46 -3.80 -7.59
CA LEU A 101 10.11 -5.19 -7.34
C LEU A 101 10.37 -5.56 -5.88
N THR A 102 9.37 -6.15 -5.22
CA THR A 102 9.48 -6.67 -3.86
C THR A 102 9.03 -8.13 -3.80
N HIS A 103 9.51 -8.87 -2.80
CA HIS A 103 9.19 -10.28 -2.62
C HIS A 103 9.14 -10.67 -1.13
N GLN A 104 8.82 -11.95 -0.86
CA GLN A 104 8.70 -12.54 0.48
C GLN A 104 9.47 -13.87 0.63
N SER A 105 10.45 -14.13 -0.24
CA SER A 105 11.26 -15.36 -0.16
C SER A 105 12.53 -15.15 0.66
N ASP A 106 13.08 -16.25 1.14
CA ASP A 106 14.41 -16.29 1.80
C ASP A 106 15.58 -16.22 0.80
N GLU A 107 15.28 -16.29 -0.50
CA GLU A 107 16.25 -16.12 -1.58
C GLU A 107 16.56 -14.64 -1.86
N VAL A 108 17.75 -14.38 -2.42
CA VAL A 108 18.16 -13.05 -2.89
C VAL A 108 18.03 -13.00 -4.40
N TYR A 109 17.28 -12.02 -4.90
CA TYR A 109 17.17 -11.74 -6.33
C TYR A 109 17.78 -10.38 -6.66
N ASN A 110 18.47 -10.29 -7.80
CA ASN A 110 18.97 -9.02 -8.29
C ASN A 110 17.80 -8.08 -8.57
N ASP A 111 17.95 -6.81 -8.18
CA ASP A 111 16.97 -5.73 -8.40
C ASP A 111 15.58 -5.96 -7.77
N MET A 112 15.48 -6.88 -6.80
CA MET A 112 14.27 -7.08 -5.98
C MET A 112 14.60 -6.99 -4.49
N HIS A 113 13.62 -6.58 -3.69
CA HIS A 113 13.82 -6.37 -2.26
C HIS A 113 12.80 -7.15 -1.41
N ASN A 114 13.29 -7.95 -0.46
CA ASN A 114 12.45 -8.49 0.61
C ASN A 114 12.32 -7.45 1.72
N VAL A 115 11.21 -6.72 1.71
CA VAL A 115 10.91 -5.71 2.73
C VAL A 115 10.13 -6.29 3.93
N GLY A 116 9.57 -7.50 3.80
CA GLY A 116 8.60 -8.07 4.75
C GLY A 116 7.14 -7.81 4.37
N GLY A 117 6.22 -7.98 5.33
CA GLY A 117 4.77 -7.79 5.14
C GLY A 117 4.07 -9.03 4.58
N PHE A 118 2.78 -9.19 4.87
CA PHE A 118 1.93 -10.29 4.43
C PHE A 118 0.80 -9.84 3.49
N THR A 119 0.30 -8.62 3.68
CA THR A 119 -0.71 -7.93 2.86
C THR A 119 -0.09 -6.69 2.19
N ASP A 120 -0.79 -6.02 1.28
CA ASP A 120 -0.30 -4.76 0.72
C ASP A 120 -0.12 -3.66 1.78
N GLY A 121 -1.03 -3.62 2.75
CA GLY A 121 -1.06 -2.61 3.81
C GLY A 121 0.12 -2.74 4.79
N ASP A 122 0.32 -3.93 5.36
CA ASP A 122 1.47 -4.15 6.27
C ASP A 122 2.80 -4.12 5.49
N ARG A 123 2.84 -4.52 4.20
CA ARG A 123 4.03 -4.41 3.36
C ARG A 123 4.43 -2.96 3.17
N ALA A 124 3.47 -2.03 3.06
CA ALA A 124 3.77 -0.61 3.03
C ALA A 124 4.43 -0.14 4.35
N ALA A 125 3.98 -0.64 5.50
CA ALA A 125 4.62 -0.35 6.78
C ALA A 125 6.02 -0.98 6.89
N CYS A 126 6.18 -2.23 6.45
CA CYS A 126 7.46 -2.92 6.38
C CYS A 126 8.46 -2.20 5.46
N PHE A 127 8.01 -1.70 4.32
CA PHE A 127 8.82 -0.89 3.41
C PHE A 127 9.33 0.39 4.09
N LEU A 128 8.48 1.10 4.83
CA LEU A 128 8.90 2.27 5.61
C LEU A 128 9.91 1.91 6.71
N ALA A 129 9.68 0.80 7.42
CA ALA A 129 10.63 0.30 8.42
C ALA A 129 11.97 -0.07 7.80
N TRP A 130 11.97 -0.71 6.63
CA TRP A 130 13.16 -1.06 5.85
C TRP A 130 13.97 0.18 5.42
N LEU A 131 13.28 1.29 5.11
CA LEU A 131 13.90 2.60 4.86
C LEU A 131 14.37 3.34 6.13
N GLY A 132 14.15 2.77 7.32
CA GLY A 132 14.53 3.40 8.59
C GLY A 132 13.59 4.54 9.01
N VAL A 133 12.37 4.60 8.48
CA VAL A 133 11.37 5.60 8.90
C VAL A 133 10.91 5.29 10.30
N LYS A 134 11.04 6.30 11.18
CA LYS A 134 10.56 6.22 12.56
C LYS A 134 9.04 6.10 12.60
N SER A 135 8.52 5.16 13.38
CA SER A 135 7.08 4.89 13.43
C SER A 135 6.27 6.12 13.87
N GLU A 136 6.84 7.03 14.67
CA GLU A 136 6.18 8.26 15.11
C GLU A 136 5.76 9.19 13.96
N LYS A 137 6.41 9.07 12.80
CA LYS A 137 6.04 9.79 11.56
C LYS A 137 4.89 9.13 10.81
N ILE A 138 4.55 7.89 11.13
CA ILE A 138 3.59 7.09 10.36
C ILE A 138 2.19 7.30 10.94
N ARG A 139 1.21 7.45 10.04
CA ARG A 139 -0.21 7.45 10.35
C ARG A 139 -0.92 6.45 9.47
N TYR A 140 -2.00 5.88 10.00
CA TYR A 140 -2.75 4.81 9.35
C TYR A 140 -4.17 5.30 9.03
N VAL A 141 -4.66 5.01 7.82
CA VAL A 141 -6.03 5.29 7.41
C VAL A 141 -6.58 4.03 6.75
N GLY A 142 -7.75 3.55 7.15
CA GLY A 142 -8.38 2.40 6.50
C GLY A 142 -7.72 1.07 6.84
N PHE A 143 -7.06 0.98 7.99
CA PHE A 143 -6.47 -0.25 8.51
C PHE A 143 -7.41 -0.87 9.54
N ALA A 144 -7.90 -2.07 9.26
CA ALA A 144 -8.77 -2.82 10.15
C ALA A 144 -8.50 -4.32 10.04
N SER A 145 -8.69 -5.04 11.15
CA SER A 145 -8.51 -6.50 11.22
C SER A 145 -9.82 -7.28 11.35
N ASP A 146 -10.94 -6.59 11.57
CA ASP A 146 -12.24 -7.17 11.89
C ASP A 146 -13.25 -7.13 10.73
N HIS A 147 -12.95 -6.42 9.65
CA HIS A 147 -13.82 -6.33 8.47
C HIS A 147 -13.04 -6.17 7.16
N VAL A 148 -13.73 -6.45 6.04
CA VAL A 148 -13.18 -6.27 4.69
C VAL A 148 -13.50 -4.86 4.22
N GLY A 149 -12.46 -4.09 3.89
CA GLY A 149 -12.60 -2.72 3.40
C GLY A 149 -13.16 -2.62 1.98
N PRO A 150 -13.82 -1.51 1.61
CA PRO A 150 -14.49 -1.33 0.32
C PRO A 150 -13.53 -1.28 -0.88
N TRP A 151 -12.23 -1.04 -0.63
CA TRP A 151 -11.18 -1.03 -1.67
C TRP A 151 -10.39 -2.33 -1.72
N SER A 152 -10.90 -3.39 -1.09
CA SER A 152 -10.30 -4.72 -1.22
C SER A 152 -10.61 -5.26 -2.62
N GLY A 153 -9.62 -5.86 -3.28
CA GLY A 153 -9.81 -6.64 -4.49
C GLY A 153 -10.78 -7.82 -4.30
N THR A 154 -10.99 -8.59 -5.37
CA THR A 154 -11.88 -9.76 -5.33
C THR A 154 -11.32 -10.81 -4.38
N THR A 155 -11.98 -11.04 -3.24
CA THR A 155 -11.49 -11.94 -2.20
C THR A 155 -12.59 -12.79 -1.59
N ASP A 156 -12.20 -13.97 -1.11
CA ASP A 156 -13.01 -14.70 -0.12
C ASP A 156 -12.96 -13.96 1.23
N PRO A 157 -14.10 -13.58 1.83
CA PRO A 157 -14.12 -12.80 3.07
C PRO A 157 -13.45 -13.50 4.25
N ALA A 158 -13.64 -14.81 4.42
CA ALA A 158 -13.07 -15.54 5.56
C ALA A 158 -11.55 -15.63 5.45
N ARG A 159 -11.03 -15.94 4.26
CA ARG A 159 -9.60 -15.91 3.96
C ARG A 159 -9.03 -14.51 4.17
N LYS A 160 -9.72 -13.45 3.71
CA LYS A 160 -9.27 -12.07 3.90
C LYS A 160 -9.14 -11.71 5.37
N LEU A 161 -10.16 -12.00 6.18
CA LEU A 161 -10.11 -11.75 7.64
C LEU A 161 -8.93 -12.47 8.29
N ALA A 162 -8.66 -13.73 7.92
CA ALA A 162 -7.48 -14.44 8.39
C ALA A 162 -6.15 -13.76 7.96
N LYS A 163 -6.08 -13.20 6.74
CA LYS A 163 -4.91 -12.40 6.30
C LYS A 163 -4.77 -11.12 7.14
N LEU A 164 -5.86 -10.47 7.52
CA LEU A 164 -5.82 -9.22 8.28
C LEU A 164 -5.39 -9.41 9.73
N VAL A 165 -5.58 -10.60 10.31
CA VAL A 165 -4.97 -10.97 11.60
C VAL A 165 -3.44 -10.93 11.52
N TRP A 166 -2.86 -11.42 10.42
CA TRP A 166 -1.41 -11.33 10.19
C TRP A 166 -0.95 -9.88 10.01
N MET A 167 -1.74 -9.06 9.29
CA MET A 167 -1.48 -7.63 9.16
C MET A 167 -1.40 -6.97 10.54
N GLU A 168 -2.38 -7.20 11.42
CA GLU A 168 -2.38 -6.69 12.78
C GLU A 168 -1.14 -7.14 13.58
N GLN A 169 -0.77 -8.42 13.51
CA GLN A 169 0.42 -8.93 14.19
C GLN A 169 1.71 -8.25 13.71
N ILE A 170 1.86 -8.06 12.40
CA ILE A 170 3.03 -7.40 11.81
C ILE A 170 3.07 -5.93 12.22
N LEU A 171 1.93 -5.22 12.19
CA LEU A 171 1.86 -3.83 12.62
C LEU A 171 2.19 -3.68 14.12
N CYS A 172 1.69 -4.57 14.98
CA CYS A 172 2.04 -4.58 16.40
C CYS A 172 3.55 -4.79 16.65
N LEU A 173 4.24 -5.54 15.78
CA LEU A 173 5.70 -5.73 15.86
C LEU A 173 6.48 -4.49 15.41
N LEU A 174 6.01 -3.80 14.37
CA LEU A 174 6.68 -2.62 13.80
C LEU A 174 6.38 -1.34 14.58
N ASP A 175 5.13 -1.18 15.00
CA ASP A 175 4.60 -0.03 15.70
C ASP A 175 3.53 -0.49 16.70
N PRO A 176 3.93 -0.81 17.95
CA PRO A 176 2.99 -1.18 19.00
C PRO A 176 1.89 -0.15 19.29
N ALA A 177 2.05 1.10 18.82
CA ALA A 177 1.08 2.18 18.98
C ALA A 177 0.25 2.46 17.71
N TRP A 178 0.33 1.61 16.67
CA TRP A 178 -0.30 1.87 15.36
C TRP A 178 -1.80 2.17 15.47
N GLU A 179 -2.53 1.48 16.36
CA GLU A 179 -3.96 1.71 16.58
C GLU A 179 -4.26 3.14 17.03
N THR A 180 -3.42 3.68 17.93
CA THR A 180 -3.57 5.07 18.42
C THR A 180 -3.09 6.12 17.41
N ARG A 181 -2.42 5.68 16.34
CA ARG A 181 -1.94 6.50 15.23
C ARG A 181 -2.85 6.38 14.00
N ARG A 182 -3.98 5.71 14.13
CA ARG A 182 -5.06 5.74 13.13
C ARG A 182 -5.72 7.10 13.08
N ILE A 183 -6.08 7.53 11.88
CA ILE A 183 -6.73 8.81 11.62
C ILE A 183 -8.24 8.63 11.46
N ASP A 184 -8.68 7.45 11.01
CA ASP A 184 -10.07 7.05 10.91
C ASP A 184 -10.56 6.49 12.27
N MET A 185 -11.71 6.97 12.74
CA MET A 185 -12.36 6.39 13.92
C MET A 185 -12.95 5.02 13.56
N LYS A 186 -12.91 4.08 14.50
CA LYS A 186 -13.63 2.79 14.40
C LYS A 186 -15.10 3.00 14.09
#